data_AF-A0A924RCV4-F1
#
_entry.id   AF-A0A924RCV4-F1
#
_cell.length_a   1.000
_cell.length_b   1.000
_cell.length_c   1.000
_cell.angle_alpha   90.00
_cell.angle_beta   90.00
_cell.angle_gamma   90.00
#
_symmetry.space_group_name_H-M   'P 1'
#
loop_
_entity.id
_entity.type
_entity.pdbx_description
1 polymer ?
#
loop_
_entity_poly.entity_id
_entity_poly.type
_entity_poly.pdbx_seq_one_letter_code
_entity_poly.pdbx_strand_id
1 'polypeptide(L)'
;MIRKHVLAAEKIHDDDTTVPVLAPGLGRTVTGRLWANVREDRLFAGPAPPAAAYFYSPDRGAAHPAAHMAGFTGFLQADGYAGFEALYHPARTKLDPIIEVSC
;
A
#
# COMPACT_ATOMS: atom_id res chain seq x y z
N MET A 1 7.52 -3.02 -15.35
CA MET A 1 7.83 -2.29 -14.09
C MET A 1 6.96 -2.86 -12.97
N ILE A 2 7.55 -3.28 -11.85
CA ILE A 2 6.92 -4.11 -10.81
C ILE A 2 5.64 -3.50 -10.22
N ARG A 3 5.63 -2.17 -9.99
CA ARG A 3 4.46 -1.45 -9.48
C ARG A 3 3.21 -1.66 -10.35
N LYS A 4 3.36 -1.54 -11.67
CA LYS A 4 2.24 -1.75 -12.61
C LYS A 4 1.68 -3.16 -12.52
N HIS A 5 2.54 -4.16 -12.29
CA HIS A 5 2.13 -5.56 -12.14
C HIS A 5 1.39 -5.79 -10.81
N VAL A 6 1.81 -5.14 -9.73
CA VAL A 6 1.11 -5.18 -8.43
C VAL A 6 -0.26 -4.50 -8.52
N LEU A 7 -0.33 -3.28 -9.05
CA LEU A 7 -1.58 -2.50 -9.16
C LEU A 7 -2.59 -3.07 -10.18
N ALA A 8 -2.21 -4.10 -10.94
CA ALA A 8 -3.09 -4.83 -11.85
C ALA A 8 -3.70 -6.10 -11.20
N ALA A 9 -3.47 -6.32 -9.91
CA ALA A 9 -4.13 -7.39 -9.17
C ALA A 9 -5.61 -7.07 -8.95
N GLU A 10 -6.42 -8.09 -8.69
CA GLU A 10 -7.80 -7.90 -8.21
C GLU A 10 -7.83 -7.55 -6.72
N LYS A 11 -6.88 -8.11 -5.95
CA LYS A 11 -6.69 -7.87 -4.52
C LYS A 11 -5.24 -7.47 -4.24
N ILE A 12 -5.06 -6.47 -3.38
CA ILE A 12 -3.76 -6.08 -2.82
C ILE A 12 -3.82 -6.14 -1.30
N HIS A 13 -2.76 -6.66 -0.69
CA HIS A 13 -2.51 -6.46 0.73
C HIS A 13 -1.57 -5.25 0.89
N ASP A 14 -1.94 -4.29 1.73
CA ASP A 14 -1.11 -3.13 2.07
C ASP A 14 -0.87 -3.08 3.58
N ASP A 15 0.37 -2.83 3.96
CA ASP A 15 0.81 -2.69 5.34
C ASP A 15 2.03 -1.76 5.41
N ASP A 16 2.18 -1.06 6.54
CA ASP A 16 3.37 -0.28 6.84
C ASP A 16 4.12 -0.83 8.05
N THR A 17 5.42 -1.02 7.89
CA THR A 17 6.31 -1.38 8.99
C THR A 17 7.21 -0.20 9.34
N THR A 18 7.37 0.08 10.63
CA THR A 18 8.29 1.12 11.10
C THR A 18 9.73 0.70 10.86
N VAL A 19 10.57 1.62 10.36
CA VAL A 19 12.00 1.36 10.14
C VAL A 19 12.87 2.45 10.76
N PRO A 20 14.03 2.11 11.38
CA PRO A 20 14.98 3.11 11.82
C PRO A 20 15.74 3.68 10.61
N VAL A 21 15.72 5.00 10.47
CA VAL A 21 16.37 5.73 9.37
C VAL A 21 17.50 6.59 9.92
N LEU A 22 18.64 6.59 9.25
CA LEU A 22 19.76 7.45 9.62
C LEU A 22 19.37 8.92 9.46
N ALA A 23 19.65 9.72 10.48
CA ALA A 23 19.48 11.16 10.47
C ALA A 23 20.82 11.84 10.79
N PRO A 24 21.64 12.13 9.76
CA PRO A 24 22.96 12.73 9.94
C PRO A 24 22.89 14.01 10.80
N GLY A 25 23.83 14.14 11.75
CA GLY A 25 23.88 15.27 12.68
C GLY A 25 23.07 15.12 13.97
N LEU A 26 22.16 14.14 14.06
CA LEU A 26 21.37 13.92 15.29
C LEU A 26 21.98 12.89 16.26
N GLY A 27 23.00 12.13 15.85
CA GLY A 27 23.61 11.07 16.66
C GLY A 27 22.66 9.90 17.00
N ARG A 28 21.49 9.84 16.36
CA ARG A 28 20.46 8.80 16.53
C ARG A 28 19.70 8.56 15.23
N THR A 29 18.91 7.49 15.18
CA THR A 29 17.96 7.25 14.10
C THR A 29 16.64 7.98 14.35
N VAL A 30 15.90 8.21 13.27
CA VAL A 30 14.49 8.64 13.29
C VAL A 30 13.62 7.50 12.78
N THR A 31 12.34 7.51 13.14
CA THR A 31 11.39 6.49 12.70
C THR A 31 10.82 6.88 11.33
N GLY A 32 11.07 6.07 10.30
CA GLY A 32 10.36 6.12 9.02
C GLY A 32 9.38 4.96 8.87
N ARG A 33 8.80 4.82 7.68
CA ARG A 33 7.88 3.75 7.29
C ARG A 33 8.29 3.11 5.97
N LEU A 34 8.19 1.78 5.92
CA LEU A 34 8.27 0.99 4.71
C LEU A 34 6.90 0.38 4.45
N TRP A 35 6.27 0.76 3.35
CA TRP A 35 4.98 0.25 2.90
C TRP A 35 5.20 -0.92 1.95
N ALA A 36 4.40 -1.97 2.08
CA ALA A 36 4.45 -3.15 1.23
C ALA A 36 3.10 -3.36 0.53
N ASN A 37 3.06 -3.13 -0.78
CA ASN A 37 1.90 -3.47 -1.60
C ASN A 37 2.13 -4.85 -2.23
N VAL A 38 1.33 -5.84 -1.84
CA VAL A 38 1.55 -7.23 -2.19
C VAL A 38 0.42 -7.78 -3.06
N ARG A 39 0.81 -8.22 -4.26
CA ARG A 39 0.02 -9.12 -5.10
C ARG A 39 0.43 -10.55 -4.76
N GLU A 40 -0.44 -11.27 -4.06
CA GLU A 40 -0.29 -12.69 -3.78
C GLU A 40 -1.66 -13.35 -3.80
N ASP A 41 -1.85 -14.24 -4.77
CA ASP A 41 -3.12 -14.92 -5.00
C ASP A 41 -2.91 -16.41 -5.37
N ARG A 42 -1.68 -16.93 -5.25
CA ARG A 42 -1.37 -18.31 -5.63
C ARG A 42 -2.14 -19.34 -4.80
N LEU A 43 -2.41 -19.02 -3.53
CA LEU A 43 -3.20 -19.88 -2.64
C LEU A 43 -4.69 -19.94 -3.02
N PHE A 44 -5.15 -19.05 -3.90
CA PHE A 44 -6.50 -19.02 -4.44
C PHE A 44 -6.52 -19.31 -5.95
N ALA A 45 -5.49 -20.01 -6.45
CA ALA A 45 -5.33 -20.38 -7.86
C ALA A 45 -5.23 -19.18 -8.84
N GLY A 46 -4.80 -18.02 -8.36
CA GLY A 46 -4.53 -16.86 -9.20
C GLY A 46 -3.42 -17.16 -10.24
N PRO A 47 -3.62 -16.84 -11.54
CA PRO A 47 -2.72 -17.26 -12.61
C PRO A 47 -1.45 -16.41 -12.75
N ALA A 48 -1.39 -15.27 -12.06
CA ALA A 48 -0.31 -14.31 -12.24
C ALA A 48 0.82 -14.49 -11.22
N PRO A 49 2.07 -14.23 -11.61
CA PRO A 49 3.20 -14.27 -10.68
C PRO A 49 3.01 -13.33 -9.49
N PRO A 50 3.44 -13.72 -8.27
CA PRO A 50 3.38 -12.86 -7.10
C PRO A 50 4.38 -11.70 -7.24
N ALA A 51 4.09 -10.59 -6.58
CA ALA A 51 5.00 -9.45 -6.53
C ALA A 51 4.74 -8.58 -5.29
N ALA A 52 5.80 -7.93 -4.82
CA ALA A 52 5.73 -6.87 -3.83
C ALA A 52 6.31 -5.58 -4.42
N ALA A 53 5.66 -4.46 -4.17
CA ALA A 53 6.19 -3.12 -4.39
C ALA A 53 6.37 -2.43 -3.04
N TYR A 54 7.60 -1.99 -2.77
CA TYR A 54 7.94 -1.31 -1.53
C TYR A 54 8.06 0.19 -1.74
N PHE A 55 7.54 0.96 -0.80
CA PHE A 55 7.62 2.42 -0.79
C PHE A 55 8.11 2.90 0.56
N TYR A 56 8.96 3.93 0.55
CA TYR A 56 9.44 4.57 1.77
C TYR A 56 8.70 5.88 2.00
N SER A 57 8.37 6.17 3.26
CA SER A 57 7.98 7.51 3.69
C SER A 57 8.61 7.87 5.04
N PRO A 58 8.88 9.17 5.30
CA PRO A 58 9.43 9.63 6.58
C PRO A 58 8.40 9.62 7.72
N ASP A 59 7.11 9.54 7.41
CA ASP A 59 6.00 9.53 8.37
C ASP A 59 4.89 8.57 7.93
N ARG A 60 3.83 8.44 8.73
CA ARG A 60 2.69 7.55 8.45
C ARG A 60 1.53 8.24 7.72
N GLY A 61 1.70 9.43 7.15
CA GLY A 61 0.59 10.24 6.63
C GLY A 61 -0.25 9.57 5.53
N ALA A 62 -1.56 9.85 5.52
CA ALA A 62 -2.54 9.30 4.56
C ALA A 62 -2.24 9.62 3.07
N ALA A 63 -1.42 10.65 2.81
CA ALA A 63 -0.98 10.98 1.47
C ALA A 63 -0.14 9.87 0.81
N HIS A 64 0.58 9.06 1.60
CA HIS A 64 1.44 7.99 1.09
C HIS A 64 0.62 6.84 0.48
N PRO A 65 -0.30 6.18 1.22
CA PRO A 65 -1.13 5.12 0.63
C PRO A 65 -1.99 5.63 -0.53
N ALA A 66 -2.47 6.89 -0.50
CA ALA A 66 -3.15 7.52 -1.63
C ALA A 66 -2.27 7.62 -2.89
N ALA A 67 -1.02 8.04 -2.75
CA ALA A 67 -0.08 8.12 -3.86
C ALA A 67 0.32 6.74 -4.39
N HIS A 68 0.52 5.76 -3.49
CA HIS A 68 0.87 4.39 -3.85
C HIS A 68 -0.25 3.74 -4.68
N MET A 69 -1.51 3.93 -4.25
CA MET A 69 -2.71 3.32 -4.82
C MET A 69 -3.37 4.13 -5.94
N ALA A 70 -2.79 5.25 -6.40
CA ALA A 70 -3.43 6.16 -7.35
C ALA A 70 -3.99 5.52 -8.65
N GLY A 71 -3.47 4.35 -9.05
CA GLY A 71 -3.92 3.61 -10.24
C GLY A 71 -4.59 2.26 -9.96
N PHE A 72 -4.92 1.95 -8.71
CA PHE A 72 -5.51 0.67 -8.31
C PHE A 72 -7.02 0.78 -8.10
N THR A 73 -7.72 -0.28 -8.52
CA THR A 73 -9.13 -0.57 -8.25
C THR A 73 -9.24 -2.05 -7.90
N GLY A 74 -10.20 -2.42 -7.05
CA GLY A 74 -10.39 -3.78 -6.56
C GLY A 74 -10.45 -3.85 -5.04
N PHE A 75 -9.99 -4.97 -4.48
CA PHE A 75 -10.04 -5.24 -3.04
C PHE A 75 -8.73 -4.83 -2.36
N LEU A 76 -8.81 -4.00 -1.33
CA LEU A 76 -7.67 -3.65 -0.50
C LEU A 76 -7.82 -4.29 0.87
N GLN A 77 -6.92 -5.21 1.21
CA GLN A 77 -6.80 -5.76 2.54
C GLN A 77 -5.69 -5.01 3.29
N ALA A 78 -6.06 -4.28 4.33
CA ALA A 78 -5.13 -3.47 5.12
C ALA A 78 -5.53 -3.51 6.61
N ASP A 79 -4.62 -3.08 7.49
CA ASP A 79 -4.96 -2.86 8.89
C ASP A 79 -6.04 -1.75 9.03
N GLY A 80 -6.64 -1.62 10.21
CA GLY A 80 -7.64 -0.59 10.50
C GLY A 80 -7.07 0.83 10.61
N TYR A 81 -6.01 1.17 9.87
CA TYR A 81 -5.40 2.49 9.89
C TYR A 81 -6.26 3.50 9.13
N ALA A 82 -6.69 4.55 9.85
CA ALA A 82 -7.55 5.62 9.31
C ALA A 82 -6.97 6.34 8.06
N GLY A 83 -5.66 6.26 7.82
CA GLY A 83 -5.07 6.83 6.60
C GLY A 83 -5.51 6.16 5.30
N PHE A 84 -6.16 4.99 5.37
CA PHE A 84 -6.77 4.33 4.23
C PHE A 84 -8.22 4.80 3.93
N GLU A 85 -8.92 5.47 4.85
CA GLU A 85 -10.35 5.78 4.70
C GLU A 85 -10.68 6.54 3.39
N ALA A 86 -9.83 7.49 3.02
CA ALA A 86 -10.00 8.26 1.78
C ALA A 86 -9.90 7.39 0.51
N LEU A 87 -9.25 6.21 0.60
CA LEU A 87 -9.13 5.27 -0.51
C LEU A 87 -10.46 4.61 -0.86
N TYR A 88 -11.33 4.40 0.12
CA TYR A 88 -12.61 3.72 -0.02
C TYR A 88 -13.73 4.66 -0.43
N HIS A 89 -13.47 5.97 -0.41
CA HIS A 89 -14.50 6.96 -0.73
C HIS A 89 -14.90 6.87 -2.22
N PRO A 90 -16.20 6.73 -2.56
CA PRO A 90 -16.66 6.58 -3.95
C PRO A 90 -16.30 7.75 -4.87
N ALA A 91 -16.07 8.94 -4.31
CA ALA A 91 -15.63 10.12 -5.07
C ALA A 91 -14.12 10.11 -5.42
N ARG A 92 -13.37 9.08 -5.02
CA ARG A 92 -11.99 8.88 -5.46
C ARG A 92 -12.01 8.66 -6.98
N THR A 93 -11.54 9.67 -7.69
CA THR A 93 -11.83 9.95 -9.11
C THR A 93 -11.46 8.86 -10.13
N LYS A 94 -12.12 8.91 -11.31
CA LYS A 94 -11.82 8.28 -12.63
C LYS A 94 -11.68 6.75 -12.72
N LEU A 95 -11.54 6.05 -11.60
CA LEU A 95 -11.43 4.60 -11.55
C LEU A 95 -12.59 4.02 -10.73
N ASP A 96 -12.85 2.74 -10.95
CA ASP A 96 -13.77 1.97 -10.11
C ASP A 96 -13.31 2.00 -8.63
N PRO A 97 -14.23 1.87 -7.66
CA PRO A 97 -13.92 2.05 -6.25
C PRO A 97 -12.93 0.99 -5.73
N ILE A 98 -12.19 1.37 -4.69
CA ILE A 98 -11.51 0.38 -3.85
C ILE A 98 -12.49 -0.10 -2.78
N ILE A 99 -12.63 -1.41 -2.67
CA ILE A 99 -13.45 -2.07 -1.67
C ILE A 99 -12.54 -2.50 -0.52
N GLU A 100 -12.84 -2.02 0.68
CA GLU A 100 -12.15 -2.43 1.90
C GLU A 100 -12.43 -3.91 2.20
N VAL A 101 -11.36 -4.64 2.51
CA VAL A 101 -11.42 -5.99 3.09
C VAL A 101 -10.71 -5.93 4.43
N SER A 102 -11.46 -6.04 5.53
CA SER A 102 -10.89 -6.04 6.87
C SER A 102 -9.97 -7.25 7.09
N CYS A 103 -8.85 -7.04 7.79
CA CYS A 103 -7.97 -8.13 8.26
C CYS A 103 -8.62 -9.02 9.34
#